data_AF-X0GNJ9-F1
#
_entry.id   AF-X0GNJ9-F1
#
_cell.length_a   1.000
_cell.length_b   1.000
_cell.length_c   1.000
_cell.angle_alpha   90.00
_cell.angle_beta   90.00
_cell.angle_gamma   90.00
#
_symmetry.space_group_name_H-M   'P 1'
#
loop_
_entity.id
_entity.type
_entity.pdbx_description
1 polymer ?
#
loop_
_entity_poly.entity_id
_entity_poly.type
_entity_poly.pdbx_seq_one_letter_code
_entity_poly.pdbx_strand_id
1 'polypeptide(L)' 'MDLSLDGFALYPIGQILGWSLEEVQVLVAKMRAILRNPKHLGSGDMHLVYGRKPLKAPAPEKSPSPEAETA' A
#
# COMPACT_ATOMS: atom_id res chain seq x y z
N MET A 1 0.21 11.50 -6.08
CA MET A 1 1.60 11.61 -5.60
C MET A 1 1.94 13.00 -5.09
N ASP A 2 1.25 14.07 -5.51
CA ASP A 2 1.62 15.43 -5.13
C ASP A 2 1.57 15.70 -3.61
N LEU A 3 0.54 15.19 -2.91
CA LEU A 3 0.38 15.39 -1.46
C LEU A 3 1.38 14.60 -0.60
N SER A 4 1.78 13.41 -1.05
CA SER A 4 2.72 12.55 -0.31
C SER A 4 4.16 13.06 -0.36
N LEU A 5 4.53 13.76 -1.43
CA LEU A 5 5.87 14.35 -1.59
C LEU A 5 6.10 15.56 -0.69
N ASP A 6 5.10 16.44 -0.57
CA ASP A 6 5.20 17.59 0.33
C ASP A 6 5.39 17.14 1.77
N GLY A 7 4.59 16.18 2.26
CA GLY A 7 4.74 15.63 3.61
C GLY A 7 6.09 14.94 3.83
N PHE A 8 6.58 14.20 2.83
CA PHE A 8 7.88 13.53 2.89
C PHE A 8 9.05 14.49 2.88
N ALA A 9 8.97 15.64 2.20
CA ALA A 9 10.05 16.60 2.14
C ALA A 9 10.02 17.59 3.33
N LEU A 10 8.83 18.01 3.77
CA LEU A 10 8.68 19.08 4.77
C LEU A 10 9.27 18.70 6.12
N TYR A 11 9.02 17.48 6.59
CA TYR A 11 9.45 17.04 7.91
C TYR A 11 10.97 16.77 7.97
N PRO A 12 11.54 15.84 7.19
CA PRO A 12 12.98 15.57 7.26
C PRO A 12 13.84 16.73 6.73
N ILE A 13 13.44 17.41 5.66
CA ILE A 13 14.30 18.45 5.06
C ILE A 13 14.12 19.79 5.78
N GLY A 14 12.89 20.13 6.16
CA GLY A 14 12.61 21.34 6.93
C GLY A 14 13.03 21.22 8.40
N GLN A 15 12.66 20.14 9.10
CA GLN A 15 12.89 20.02 10.56
C GLN A 15 14.24 19.40 10.91
N ILE A 16 14.71 18.37 10.19
CA ILE A 16 15.95 17.66 10.55
C ILE A 16 17.17 18.37 9.94
N LEU A 17 17.08 18.77 8.67
CA LEU A 17 18.15 19.48 7.97
C LEU A 17 18.10 21.01 8.14
N GLY A 18 17.00 21.55 8.68
CA GLY A 18 16.88 22.98 9.00
C GLY A 18 16.77 23.90 7.78
N TRP A 19 16.37 23.37 6.62
CA TRP A 19 16.22 24.18 5.41
C TRP A 19 14.99 25.08 5.50
N SER A 20 15.04 26.23 4.84
CA SER A 20 13.87 27.12 4.76
C SER A 20 12.75 26.48 3.95
N LEU A 21 11.50 26.86 4.26
CA LEU A 21 10.32 26.34 3.57
C LEU A 21 10.39 26.56 2.05
N GLU A 22 10.96 27.70 1.64
CA GLU A 22 11.15 28.06 0.23
C GLU A 22 12.10 27.11 -0.49
N GLU A 23 13.23 26.77 0.13
CA GLU A 23 14.21 25.81 -0.42
C GLU A 23 13.61 24.41 -0.54
N VAL A 24 12.83 23.99 0.46
CA VAL A 24 12.12 22.70 0.44
C VAL A 24 11.08 22.68 -0.68
N GLN A 25 10.32 23.77 -0.87
CA GLN A 25 9.34 23.87 -1.95
C GLN A 25 9.98 23.81 -3.34
N VAL A 26 11.14 24.47 -3.52
CA VAL A 26 11.92 24.40 -4.76
C VAL A 26 12.40 22.98 -5.03
N LEU A 27 12.84 22.26 -3.99
CA LEU A 27 13.24 20.85 -4.13
C LEU A 27 12.05 19.96 -4.51
N VAL A 28 10.90 20.11 -3.85
CA VAL A 28 9.70 19.32 -4.18
C VAL A 28 9.24 19.61 -5.60
N ALA A 29 9.31 20.87 -6.06
CA ALA A 29 8.99 21.22 -7.45
C ALA A 29 9.87 20.46 -8.46
N LYS A 30 11.17 20.33 -8.19
CA LYS A 30 12.09 19.52 -9.01
C LYS A 30 11.75 18.03 -8.96
N MET A 31 11.44 17.49 -7.77
CA MET A 31 11.02 16.09 -7.63
C MET A 31 9.74 15.80 -8.41
N ARG A 32 8.74 16.70 -8.38
CA ARG A 32 7.50 16.57 -9.17
C ARG A 32 7.79 16.58 -10.67
N ALA A 33 8.70 17.43 -11.14
CA ALA A 33 9.06 17.49 -12.56
C ALA A 33 9.68 16.16 -13.05
N ILE A 34 10.53 15.54 -12.24
CA ILE A 34 11.15 14.24 -12.55
C ILE A 34 10.10 13.13 -12.54
N LEU A 35 9.22 13.10 -11.54
CA LEU A 35 8.18 12.06 -11.42
C LEU A 35 7.07 12.17 -12.48
N ARG A 36 6.81 13.36 -13.02
CA ARG A 36 5.88 13.55 -14.14
C ARG A 36 6.45 13.11 -15.48
N ASN A 37 7.76 12.92 -15.59
CA ASN A 37 8.35 12.43 -16.82
C ASN A 37 8.11 10.91 -16.94
N PRO A 38 7.33 10.46 -17.95
CA PRO A 38 7.00 9.04 -18.09
C PRO A 38 8.23 8.15 -18.37
N LYS A 39 9.38 8.73 -18.73
CA LYS A 39 10.65 7.99 -18.89
C LYS A 39 11.28 7.56 -17.56
N HIS A 40 10.85 8.13 -16.43
CA HIS A 40 11.39 7.86 -15.10
C HIS A 40 10.42 7.11 -14.19
N LEU A 41 9.32 6.57 -14.74
CA LEU A 41 8.41 5.71 -14.00
C LEU A 41 9.15 4.42 -13.59
N GLY A 42 9.34 4.24 -12.28
CA GLY A 42 9.89 3.01 -11.74
C GLY A 42 8.92 1.86 -11.98
N SER A 43 9.40 0.78 -12.60
CA SER A 43 8.65 -0.48 -12.64
C SER A 43 8.74 -1.15 -11.28
N GLY A 44 7.60 -1.51 -10.69
CA GLY A 44 7.53 -2.34 -9.50
C GLY A 44 6.66 -3.55 -9.77
N ASP A 45 7.11 -4.73 -9.36
CA ASP A 45 6.29 -5.94 -9.39
C ASP A 45 5.28 -5.87 -8.25
N MET A 46 4.00 -5.71 -8.60
CA MET A 46 2.91 -5.65 -7.64
C MET A 46 2.09 -6.93 -7.71
N HIS A 47 2.20 -7.78 -6.69
CA HIS A 47 1.38 -8.97 -6.56
C HIS A 47 -0.01 -8.58 -6.02
N LEU A 48 -1.01 -8.57 -6.89
CA LEU A 48 -2.39 -8.28 -6.51
C LEU A 48 -3.17 -9.58 -6.35
N VAL A 49 -3.61 -9.88 -5.13
CA VAL A 49 -4.41 -11.07 -4.81
C VAL A 49 -5.84 -10.63 -4.51
N TYR A 50 -6.82 -11.18 -5.24
CA TYR A 50 -8.24 -10.94 -4.99
C TYR A 50 -8.84 -12.12 -4.21
N GLY A 51 -9.25 -11.87 -2.98
CA GLY A 51 -10.06 -12.82 -2.22
C GLY A 51 -11.51 -12.82 -2.73
N ARG A 52 -12.00 -13.96 -3.23
CA ARG A 52 -13.42 -14.11 -3.60
C ARG A 52 -14.22 -14.50 -2.36
N LYS A 53 -15.18 -13.67 -1.95
CA LYS A 53 -16.14 -14.04 -0.90
C LYS A 53 -16.93 -15.28 -1.35
N PRO A 54 -16.98 -16.36 -0.54
CA PRO A 54 -17.76 -17.54 -0.88
C PRO A 54 -19.26 -17.20 -0.93
N LEU A 55 -19.93 -17.58 -2.01
CA LEU A 55 -21.36 -17.28 -2.24
C LEU A 55 -22.30 -18.19 -1.44
N LYS A 56 -21.75 -19.23 -0.80
CA LYS A 56 -22.45 -20.14 0.09
C LYS A 56 -21.52 -20.46 1.26
N ALA A 57 -22.04 -20.41 2.48
CA ALA A 57 -21.34 -21.02 3.61
C ALA A 57 -21.11 -22.51 3.28
N PRO A 58 -19.92 -23.07 3.52
CA PRO A 58 -19.78 -24.52 3.49
C PRO A 58 -20.82 -25.08 4.46
N ALA A 59 -21.66 -26.00 3.98
CA ALA A 59 -22.58 -26.72 4.86
C ALA A 59 -21.74 -27.31 6.00
N PRO A 60 -22.24 -27.30 7.26
CA PRO A 60 -21.50 -27.90 8.36
C PRO A 60 -21.17 -29.33 7.98
N GLU A 61 -19.88 -29.63 7.88
CA GLU A 61 -19.35 -30.96 7.68
C GLU A 61 -19.85 -31.78 8.87
N LYS A 62 -20.86 -32.60 8.64
CA LYS A 62 -21.44 -33.48 9.65
C LYS A 62 -20.36 -34.50 9.98
N SER A 63 -19.61 -34.27 11.05
CA SER A 63 -18.73 -35.26 11.65
C SER A 63 -19.50 -36.57 11.76
N PRO A 64 -18.98 -37.72 11.28
CA PRO A 64 -19.61 -38.99 11.57
C PRO A 64 -19.43 -39.25 13.07
N SER A 65 -20.48 -38.98 13.85
CA SER A 65 -20.60 -39.55 15.19
C SER A 65 -20.65 -41.07 15.03
N PRO A 66 -19.83 -41.83 15.78
CA PRO A 66 -19.83 -43.28 15.70
C PRO A 66 -21.18 -43.79 16.17
N GLU A 67 -21.79 -44.61 15.32
CA GLU A 67 -23.00 -45.36 15.62
C GLU A 67 -22.76 -46.23 16.85
N ALA A 68 -23.70 -46.18 17.77
CA ALA A 68 -23.83 -47.14 18.86
C ALA A 68 -24.07 -48.53 18.23
N GLU A 69 -23.04 -49.37 18.22
CA GLU A 69 -23.21 -50.80 17.97
C GLU A 69 -23.49 -51.52 19.29
N THR A 70 -24.64 -52.18 19.27
CA THR A 70 -25.27 -52.96 20.33
C THR A 70 -24.60 -54.33 20.40
N ALA A 71 -24.18 -54.77 21.60
CA ALA A 71 -24.06 -56.19 21.96
C ALA A 71 -24.04 -56.33 23.49
#